data_AF-A0A9D3VKQ8-F1
#
_entry.id   AF-A0A9D3VKQ8-F1
#
_cell.length_a   1.000
_cell.length_b   1.000
_cell.length_c   1.000
_cell.angle_alpha   90.00
_cell.angle_beta   90.00
_cell.angle_gamma   90.00
#
_symmetry.space_group_name_H-M   'P 1'
#
loop_
_entity.id
_entity.type
_entity.pdbx_description
1 polymer ?
#
loop_
_entity_poly.entity_id
_entity_poly.type
_entity_poly.pdbx_seq_one_letter_code
_entity_poly.pdbx_strand_id
1 'polypeptide(L)' 'MKWYAGTLVSKQTAGTSVQVSWSLPAAGWVKLNTDGAVNLGNSQARAGGILGDSNGNWLVGDK' A
#
# COMPACT_ATOMS: atom_id res chain seq x y z
N MET A 1 13.55 -38.50 13.56
CA MET A 1 12.84 -37.26 13.14
C MET A 1 12.78 -37.28 11.62
N LYS A 2 11.57 -37.31 11.04
CA LYS A 2 11.35 -37.28 9.58
C LYS A 2 10.96 -35.86 9.18
N TRP A 3 11.61 -35.32 8.15
CA TRP A 3 11.20 -34.08 7.51
C TRP A 3 10.24 -34.41 6.36
N TYR A 4 9.12 -33.68 6.27
CA TYR A 4 8.25 -33.69 5.10
C TYR A 4 8.59 -32.46 4.25
N ALA A 5 9.14 -32.68 3.06
CA ALA A 5 9.29 -31.62 2.07
C ALA A 5 7.92 -31.40 1.41
N GLY A 6 7.24 -30.31 1.77
CA GLY A 6 6.05 -29.85 1.06
C GLY A 6 6.48 -29.15 -0.23
N THR A 7 6.14 -29.73 -1.38
CA THR A 7 6.28 -29.05 -2.67
C THR A 7 5.27 -27.89 -2.73
N LEU A 8 5.76 -26.66 -2.87
CA LEU A 8 4.92 -25.51 -3.22
C LEU A 8 4.48 -25.67 -4.67
N VAL A 9 3.27 -26.19 -4.88
CA VAL A 9 2.63 -26.10 -6.19
C VAL A 9 1.96 -24.73 -6.24
N SER A 10 2.63 -23.72 -6.79
CA SER A 10 1.96 -22.47 -7.13
C SER A 10 1.01 -22.75 -8.29
N LYS A 11 -0.24 -23.08 -7.97
CA LYS A 11 -1.33 -23.06 -8.94
C LYS A 11 -1.58 -21.59 -9.27
N GLN A 12 -0.82 -21.05 -10.22
CA GLN A 12 -1.05 -19.74 -10.77
C GLN A 12 -2.30 -19.84 -11.65
N THR A 13 -3.47 -19.73 -11.03
CA THR A 13 -4.72 -19.51 -11.74
C THR A 13 -4.49 -18.26 -12.60
N ALA A 14 -4.83 -18.32 -13.89
CA ALA A 14 -4.72 -17.18 -14.79
C ALA A 14 -5.60 -16.04 -14.25
N GLY A 15 -4.99 -15.16 -13.45
CA GLY A 15 -5.65 -14.01 -12.86
C GLY A 15 -5.81 -12.94 -13.93
N THR A 16 -7.05 -12.50 -14.17
CA THR A 16 -7.30 -11.31 -14.98
C THR A 16 -6.65 -10.11 -14.31
N SER A 17 -5.72 -9.44 -14.98
CA SER A 17 -5.13 -8.20 -14.49
C SER A 17 -6.15 -7.07 -14.65
N VAL A 18 -6.68 -6.54 -13.54
CA VAL A 18 -7.49 -5.32 -13.55
C VAL A 18 -6.56 -4.13 -13.46
N GLN A 19 -6.65 -3.22 -14.43
CA GLN A 19 -5.99 -1.92 -14.34
C GLN A 19 -6.77 -1.04 -13.37
N VAL A 20 -6.16 -0.73 -12.24
CA VAL A 20 -6.70 0.20 -11.24
C VAL A 20 -5.97 1.53 -11.40
N SER A 21 -6.75 2.60 -11.55
CA SER A 21 -6.22 3.96 -11.61
C SER A 21 -6.93 4.84 -10.57
N TRP A 22 -6.24 5.88 -10.13
CA TRP A 22 -6.79 6.85 -9.19
C TRP A 22 -7.57 7.93 -9.95
N SER A 23 -8.83 8.14 -9.58
CA SER A 23 -9.58 9.34 -9.96
C SER A 23 -9.42 10.43 -8.89
N LEU A 24 -9.67 11.68 -9.26
CA LEU A 24 -9.82 12.75 -8.27
C LEU A 24 -11.04 12.45 -7.40
N PRO A 25 -10.97 12.69 -6.08
CA PRO A 25 -12.11 12.50 -5.21
C PRO A 25 -13.16 13.58 -5.51
N ALA A 26 -14.43 13.29 -5.25
CA ALA A 26 -15.51 14.24 -5.45
C ALA A 26 -15.30 15.52 -4.61
N ALA A 27 -15.89 16.64 -5.03
CA ALA A 27 -15.78 17.90 -4.31
C ALA A 27 -16.20 17.74 -2.84
N GLY A 28 -15.40 18.29 -1.92
CA GLY A 28 -15.62 18.21 -0.47
C GLY A 28 -15.08 16.95 0.20
N TRP A 29 -14.54 15.99 -0.57
CA TRP A 29 -13.84 14.84 -0.02
C TRP A 29 -12.37 15.12 0.24
N VAL A 30 -11.82 14.35 1.18
CA VAL A 30 -10.39 14.34 1.50
C VAL A 30 -9.76 13.05 1.00
N LYS A 31 -8.63 13.15 0.33
CA LYS A 31 -7.77 12.03 -0.04
C LYS A 31 -6.77 11.77 1.09
N LEU A 32 -6.61 10.51 1.47
CA LEU A 32 -5.54 10.04 2.35
C LEU A 32 -4.55 9.21 1.53
N ASN A 33 -3.31 9.67 1.45
CA ASN A 33 -2.20 8.87 0.95
C ASN A 33 -1.33 8.45 2.14
N THR A 34 -1.00 7.17 2.24
CA THR A 34 -0.12 6.64 3.29
C THR A 34 0.95 5.75 2.67
N ASP A 35 2.15 5.79 3.22
CA ASP A 35 3.21 4.86 2.88
C ASP A 35 3.96 4.43 4.15
N GLY A 36 4.82 3.43 3.98
CA GLY A 36 5.61 2.90 5.08
C GLY A 36 6.91 2.30 4.59
N ALA A 37 7.94 2.43 5.42
CA ALA A 37 9.26 1.91 5.16
C ALA A 37 9.77 1.11 6.37
N VAL A 38 10.48 0.02 6.08
CA VAL A 38 11.19 -0.77 7.09
C VAL A 38 12.68 -0.73 6.81
N ASN A 39 13.46 -0.46 7.85
CA ASN A 39 14.90 -0.61 7.83
C ASN A 39 15.25 -2.05 8.28
N LEU A 40 15.71 -2.86 7.34
CA LEU A 40 16.05 -4.26 7.59
C LEU A 40 17.33 -4.43 8.44
N GLY A 41 18.18 -3.41 8.51
CA GLY A 41 19.44 -3.46 9.27
C GLY A 41 19.27 -3.26 10.78
N ASN A 42 18.18 -2.62 11.21
CA ASN A 42 17.90 -2.38 12.63
C ASN A 42 16.45 -2.73 13.04
N SER A 43 15.70 -3.37 12.15
CA SER A 43 14.30 -3.78 12.34
C SER A 43 13.35 -2.64 12.73
N GLN A 44 13.68 -1.39 12.41
CA GLN A 44 12.79 -0.26 12.65
C GLN A 44 11.84 -0.08 11.47
N ALA A 45 10.56 0.18 11.75
CA ALA A 45 9.58 0.57 10.76
C ALA A 45 9.07 1.98 11.05
N ARG A 46 8.74 2.72 10.00
CA ARG A 46 8.04 4.00 10.05
C ARG A 46 6.92 4.02 9.03
N ALA A 47 5.89 4.79 9.32
CA ALA A 47 4.79 5.05 8.41
C ALA A 47 4.49 6.54 8.41
N GLY A 48 4.10 7.04 7.26
CA GLY A 48 3.76 8.44 7.02
C GLY A 48 2.50 8.57 6.21
N GLY A 49 2.01 9.80 6.08
CA GLY A 49 0.83 10.04 5.28
C GLY A 49 0.43 11.49 5.20
N ILE A 50 -0.29 11.80 4.12
CA ILE A 50 -0.78 13.14 3.82
C ILE A 50 -2.27 13.11 3.52
N LEU A 51 -2.99 14.07 4.11
CA LEU A 51 -4.35 14.42 3.75
C LEU A 51 -4.33 15.57 2.75
N GLY A 52 -5.02 15.40 1.63
CA GLY A 52 -5.22 16.43 0.63
C GLY A 52 -6.70 16.63 0.30
N ASP A 53 -7.09 17.84 -0.06
CA ASP A 53 -8.46 18.13 -0.49
C ASP A 53 -8.74 17.64 -1.92
N SER A 54 -9.99 17.80 -2.36
CA SER A 54 -10.43 17.43 -3.71
C SER A 54 -9.83 18.27 -4.84
N ASN A 55 -9.22 19.42 -4.51
CA ASN A 55 -8.56 20.30 -5.46
C ASN A 55 -7.05 19.99 -5.58
N GLY A 56 -6.54 19.05 -4.78
CA GLY A 56 -5.14 18.68 -4.74
C GLY A 56 -4.29 19.51 -3.77
N ASN A 57 -4.92 20.36 -2.93
CA ASN A 57 -4.20 21.09 -1.90
C ASN A 57 -3.85 20.18 -0.73
N TRP A 58 -2.70 20.42 -0.11
CA TRP A 58 -2.28 19.71 1.09
C TRP A 58 -2.98 20.30 2.31
N LEU A 59 -3.61 19.44 3.11
CA LEU A 59 -4.30 19.85 4.33
C LEU A 59 -3.40 19.63 5.56
N VAL A 60 -2.86 18.43 5.71
CA VAL A 60 -1.97 18.07 6.82
C VAL A 60 -1.18 16.80 6.47
N GLY A 61 0.02 16.66 7.02
CA GLY A 61 0.83 15.44 6.93
C GLY A 61 1.67 15.24 8.18
N ASP A 62 2.36 14.10 8.25
CA ASP A 62 3.35 13.80 9.28
C ASP A 62 4.57 14.74 9.21
N LYS A 63 5.28 14.86 10.34
CA LYS A 63 6.47 15.71 10.51
C LYS A 63 7.74 14.88 10.68
#